data_AF-A0A5Q2W4F5-F1
#
_entry.id   AF-A0A5Q2W4F5-F1
#
_cell.length_a   1.000
_cell.length_b   1.000
_cell.length_c   1.000
_cell.angle_alpha   90.00
_cell.angle_beta   90.00
_cell.angle_gamma   90.00
#
_symmetry.space_group_name_H-M   'P 1'
#
loop_
_entity.id
_entity.type
_entity.pdbx_description
1 polymer ?
#
loop_
_entity_poly.entity_id
_entity_poly.type
_entity_poly.pdbx_seq_one_letter_code
_entity_poly.pdbx_strand_id
1 'polypeptide(L)'
;MPEVEHLLDRMVVNIEHGRFERSLAGLTAAAAVVTAVEIYLEHYKASFGNKWMWSPILVTPPVVIAGIAGVFSRRWAKTALPVASAVFAIDGLLGEYFHARGVARKPGGWRLASFNVPTGPPISAPGLMAMVGGLGVLAALLRRER
;
A
#
# COMPACT_ATOMS: atom_id res chain seq x y z
N MET A 1 -10.55 -10.15 34.27
CA MET A 1 -9.76 -9.69 33.11
C MET A 1 -8.39 -9.35 33.67
N PRO A 2 -7.28 -9.84 33.09
CA PRO A 2 -5.96 -9.48 33.60
C PRO A 2 -5.82 -7.96 33.59
N GLU A 3 -5.22 -7.43 34.64
CA GLU A 3 -5.03 -6.00 34.84
C GLU A 3 -4.05 -5.51 33.77
N VAL A 4 -4.53 -4.69 32.84
CA VAL A 4 -3.71 -4.17 31.74
C VAL A 4 -2.90 -3.00 32.29
N GLU A 5 -1.74 -3.30 32.87
CA GLU A 5 -0.85 -2.29 33.49
C GLU A 5 -0.12 -1.44 32.44
N HIS A 6 0.16 -1.99 31.26
CA HIS A 6 1.02 -1.33 30.26
C HIS A 6 0.40 -1.24 28.86
N LEU A 7 0.89 -0.26 28.08
CA LEU A 7 0.44 -0.01 26.69
C LEU A 7 0.59 -1.25 25.80
N LEU A 8 1.69 -2.00 25.97
CA LEU A 8 1.99 -3.21 25.20
C LEU A 8 0.95 -4.30 25.46
N ASP A 9 0.54 -4.51 26.72
CA ASP A 9 -0.48 -5.51 27.06
C ASP A 9 -1.82 -5.17 26.42
N ARG A 10 -2.18 -3.87 26.41
CA ARG A 10 -3.39 -3.40 25.71
C ARG A 10 -3.31 -3.65 24.21
N MET A 11 -2.15 -3.44 23.60
CA MET A 11 -1.93 -3.70 22.17
C MET A 11 -2.04 -5.19 21.85
N VAL A 12 -1.41 -6.06 22.64
CA VAL A 12 -1.46 -7.52 22.48
C VAL A 12 -2.89 -8.02 22.58
N VAL A 13 -3.63 -7.64 23.62
CA VAL A 13 -5.04 -8.03 23.78
C VAL A 13 -5.89 -7.55 22.61
N ASN A 14 -5.65 -6.32 22.11
CA ASN A 14 -6.36 -5.82 20.95
C ASN A 14 -6.03 -6.65 19.69
N ILE A 15 -4.77 -7.00 19.45
CA ILE A 15 -4.36 -7.83 18.32
C ILE A 15 -5.00 -9.22 18.38
N GLU A 16 -4.92 -9.90 19.53
CA GLU A 16 -5.50 -11.24 19.75
C GLU A 16 -7.00 -11.29 19.45
N HIS A 17 -7.71 -10.19 19.69
CA HIS A 17 -9.16 -10.09 19.46
C HIS A 17 -9.52 -9.42 18.13
N GLY A 18 -8.55 -9.20 17.23
CA GLY A 18 -8.77 -8.58 15.92
C GLY A 18 -9.17 -7.11 15.98
N ARG A 19 -8.77 -6.40 17.04
CA ARG A 19 -9.12 -4.99 17.33
C ARG A 19 -7.99 -4.03 16.99
N PHE A 20 -7.58 -3.96 15.73
CA PHE A 20 -6.50 -3.05 15.30
C PHE A 20 -6.86 -2.20 14.07
N GLU A 21 -8.14 -1.86 13.90
CA GLU A 21 -8.64 -1.01 12.80
C GLU A 21 -7.94 0.35 12.70
N ARG A 22 -7.77 1.09 13.82
CA ARG A 22 -7.17 2.44 13.80
C ARG A 22 -5.69 2.36 13.49
N SER A 23 -5.00 1.42 14.12
CA SER A 23 -3.57 1.16 13.93
C SER A 23 -3.30 0.82 12.47
N LEU A 24 -4.12 -0.07 11.88
CA LEU A 24 -3.95 -0.47 10.49
C LEU A 24 -4.35 0.64 9.50
N ALA A 25 -5.36 1.45 9.80
CA ALA A 25 -5.71 2.63 9.02
C ALA A 25 -4.58 3.67 9.00
N GLY A 26 -3.99 3.95 10.17
CA GLY A 26 -2.84 4.85 10.30
C GLY A 26 -1.60 4.30 9.61
N LEU A 27 -1.30 3.01 9.79
CA LEU A 27 -0.19 2.35 9.12
C LEU A 27 -0.36 2.38 7.59
N THR A 28 -1.57 2.17 7.09
CA THR A 28 -1.88 2.29 5.65
C THR A 28 -1.56 3.68 5.13
N ALA A 29 -1.96 4.75 5.84
CA ALA A 29 -1.67 6.11 5.43
C ALA A 29 -0.15 6.41 5.44
N ALA A 30 0.54 6.03 6.52
CA ALA A 30 1.98 6.25 6.64
C ALA A 30 2.77 5.49 5.56
N ALA A 31 2.45 4.21 5.37
CA ALA A 31 3.07 3.38 4.34
C ALA A 31 2.76 3.92 2.94
N ALA A 32 1.53 4.35 2.66
CA ALA A 32 1.17 4.93 1.36
C ALA A 32 1.97 6.21 1.04
N VAL A 33 2.26 7.06 2.04
CA VAL A 33 3.13 8.23 1.85
C VAL A 33 4.55 7.81 1.49
N VAL A 34 5.14 6.89 2.25
CA VAL A 34 6.51 6.40 1.98
C VAL A 34 6.58 5.76 0.59
N THR A 35 5.65 4.86 0.29
CA THR A 35 5.54 4.21 -1.02
C THR A 35 5.37 5.24 -2.15
N ALA A 36 4.58 6.29 -1.97
CA ALA A 36 4.40 7.32 -2.99
C ALA A 36 5.67 8.15 -3.25
N VAL A 37 6.46 8.42 -2.22
CA VAL A 37 7.76 9.09 -2.38
C VAL A 37 8.71 8.19 -3.18
N GLU A 38 8.82 6.91 -2.82
CA GLU A 38 9.65 5.95 -3.57
C GLU A 38 9.20 5.84 -5.03
N ILE A 39 7.90 5.66 -5.26
CA ILE A 39 7.31 5.61 -6.61
C ILE A 39 7.63 6.87 -7.40
N TYR A 40 7.43 8.06 -6.81
CA TYR A 40 7.73 9.33 -7.47
C TYR A 40 9.19 9.41 -7.89
N LEU A 41 10.13 9.04 -7.00
CA LEU A 41 11.56 9.08 -7.29
C LEU A 41 11.96 8.07 -8.37
N GLU A 42 11.45 6.83 -8.31
CA GLU A 42 11.70 5.82 -9.35
C GLU A 42 11.14 6.25 -10.71
N HIS A 43 9.91 6.78 -10.72
CA HIS A 43 9.27 7.24 -11.95
C HIS A 43 9.91 8.49 -12.51
N TYR A 44 10.40 9.39 -11.64
CA TYR A 44 11.17 10.56 -12.02
C TYR A 44 12.51 10.18 -12.67
N LYS A 45 13.24 9.20 -12.11
CA LYS A 45 14.46 8.65 -12.73
C LYS A 45 14.19 8.07 -14.11
N ALA A 46 13.00 7.52 -14.33
CA ALA A 46 12.51 7.05 -15.63
C ALA A 46 11.76 8.13 -16.45
N SER A 47 11.91 9.41 -16.06
CA SER A 47 11.35 10.59 -16.72
C SER A 47 9.83 10.59 -16.91
N PHE A 48 9.09 9.80 -16.14
CA PHE A 48 7.65 9.59 -16.33
C PHE A 48 7.27 9.29 -17.80
N GLY A 49 8.12 8.53 -18.50
CA GLY A 49 8.00 8.31 -19.95
C GLY A 49 6.70 7.63 -20.41
N ASN A 50 5.94 7.04 -19.49
CA ASN A 50 4.59 6.53 -19.73
C ASN A 50 3.59 7.28 -18.84
N LYS A 51 2.48 7.77 -19.41
CA LYS A 51 1.42 8.47 -18.67
C LYS A 51 0.86 7.67 -17.49
N TRP A 52 0.82 6.34 -17.60
CA TRP A 52 0.39 5.46 -16.51
C TRP A 52 1.30 5.53 -15.28
N MET A 53 2.55 6.00 -15.39
CA MET A 53 3.43 6.21 -14.25
C MET A 53 2.91 7.30 -13.29
N TRP A 54 1.96 8.14 -13.72
CA TRP A 54 1.31 9.12 -12.85
C TRP A 54 0.13 8.57 -12.06
N SER A 55 -0.43 7.40 -12.44
CA SER A 55 -1.57 6.82 -11.73
C SER A 55 -1.31 6.58 -10.24
N PRO A 56 -0.18 6.01 -9.80
CA PRO A 56 0.07 5.81 -8.37
C PRO A 56 0.16 7.13 -7.59
N ILE A 57 0.68 8.19 -8.21
CA ILE A 57 0.75 9.53 -7.61
C ILE A 57 -0.66 10.10 -7.42
N LEU A 58 -1.54 9.89 -8.40
CA LEU A 58 -2.92 10.39 -8.37
C LEU A 58 -3.79 9.64 -7.34
N VAL A 59 -3.61 8.32 -7.20
CA VAL A 59 -4.42 7.52 -6.26
C VAL A 59 -3.92 7.55 -4.83
N THR A 60 -2.73 8.10 -4.57
CA THR A 60 -2.14 8.22 -3.22
C THR A 60 -2.93 9.16 -2.29
N PRO A 61 -3.24 10.43 -2.64
CA PRO A 61 -3.89 11.35 -1.71
C PRO A 61 -5.22 10.81 -1.14
N PRO A 62 -6.12 10.19 -1.94
CA PRO A 62 -7.34 9.58 -1.41
C PRO A 62 -7.09 8.53 -0.32
N VAL A 63 -6.14 7.60 -0.50
CA VAL A 63 -5.87 6.55 0.50
C VAL A 63 -5.22 7.11 1.77
N VAL A 64 -4.33 8.11 1.63
CA VAL A 64 -3.70 8.79 2.78
C VAL A 64 -4.74 9.54 3.60
N ILE A 65 -5.59 10.35 2.94
CA ILE A 65 -6.66 11.09 3.60
C ILE A 65 -7.63 10.12 4.29
N ALA A 66 -8.06 9.07 3.59
CA ALA A 66 -8.98 8.09 4.15
C ALA A 66 -8.38 7.30 5.32
N GLY A 67 -7.09 6.97 5.27
CA GLY A 67 -6.38 6.29 6.36
C GLY A 67 -6.26 7.17 7.61
N ILE A 68 -5.83 8.43 7.45
CA ILE A 68 -5.78 9.41 8.56
C ILE A 68 -7.18 9.61 9.14
N ALA A 69 -8.18 9.86 8.30
CA ALA A 69 -9.56 10.04 8.74
C ALA A 69 -10.11 8.77 9.43
N GLY A 70 -9.71 7.57 8.97
CA GLY A 70 -10.08 6.28 9.56
C GLY A 70 -9.56 6.10 10.99
N VAL A 71 -8.39 6.64 11.34
CA VAL A 71 -7.88 6.64 12.71
C VAL A 71 -8.86 7.33 13.67
N PHE A 72 -9.48 8.43 13.23
CA PHE A 72 -10.36 9.25 14.06
C PHE A 72 -11.85 8.91 13.89
N SER A 73 -12.27 8.40 12.73
CA SER A 73 -13.68 8.19 12.39
C SER A 73 -13.99 6.77 11.91
N ARG A 74 -14.94 6.12 12.61
CA ARG A 74 -15.36 4.75 12.28
C ARG A 74 -16.02 4.71 10.91
N ARG A 75 -16.77 5.77 10.58
CA ARG A 75 -17.43 5.91 9.28
C ARG A 75 -16.39 5.87 8.17
N TRP A 76 -15.34 6.70 8.26
CA TRP A 76 -14.26 6.72 7.26
C TRP A 76 -13.54 5.38 7.14
N ALA A 77 -13.20 4.74 8.27
CA ALA A 77 -12.57 3.43 8.28
C ALA A 77 -13.43 2.32 7.62
N LYS A 78 -14.76 2.43 7.69
CA LYS A 78 -15.69 1.44 7.12
C LYS A 78 -16.23 1.77 5.72
N THR A 79 -16.06 3.01 5.24
CA THR A 79 -16.61 3.42 3.94
C THR A 79 -15.55 3.88 2.95
N ALA A 80 -14.81 4.94 3.28
CA ALA A 80 -13.90 5.58 2.34
C ALA A 80 -12.55 4.85 2.25
N LEU A 81 -12.00 4.42 3.39
CA LEU A 81 -10.74 3.69 3.45
C LEU A 81 -10.74 2.43 2.58
N PRO A 82 -11.69 1.48 2.71
CA PRO A 82 -11.64 0.25 1.91
C PRO A 82 -11.72 0.51 0.40
N VAL A 83 -12.50 1.52 -0.02
CA VAL A 83 -12.61 1.87 -1.45
C VAL A 83 -11.31 2.47 -1.96
N ALA A 84 -10.77 3.48 -1.28
CA ALA A 84 -9.52 4.12 -1.67
C ALA A 84 -8.35 3.12 -1.66
N SER A 85 -8.28 2.26 -0.63
CA SER A 85 -7.28 1.22 -0.50
C SER A 85 -7.41 0.11 -1.55
N ALA A 86 -8.64 -0.27 -1.95
CA ALA A 86 -8.84 -1.23 -3.03
C ALA A 86 -8.38 -0.66 -4.38
N VAL A 87 -8.70 0.61 -4.67
CA VAL A 87 -8.20 1.30 -5.88
C VAL A 87 -6.67 1.36 -5.86
N PHE A 88 -6.08 1.73 -4.73
CA PHE A 88 -4.62 1.76 -4.55
C PHE A 88 -3.99 0.39 -4.76
N ALA A 89 -4.63 -0.68 -4.23
CA ALA A 89 -4.15 -2.04 -4.40
C ALA A 89 -4.20 -2.51 -5.86
N ILE A 90 -5.31 -2.22 -6.54
CA ILE A 90 -5.51 -2.56 -7.96
C ILE A 90 -4.48 -1.82 -8.83
N ASP A 91 -4.20 -0.53 -8.55
CA ASP A 91 -3.17 0.22 -9.26
C ASP A 91 -1.78 -0.40 -9.06
N GLY A 92 -1.44 -0.84 -7.84
CA GLY A 92 -0.22 -1.60 -7.56
C GLY A 92 -0.13 -2.91 -8.37
N LEU A 93 -1.22 -3.68 -8.46
CA LEU A 93 -1.26 -4.91 -9.27
C LEU A 93 -1.13 -4.62 -10.78
N LEU A 94 -1.71 -3.53 -11.28
CA LEU A 94 -1.53 -3.09 -12.66
C LEU A 94 -0.08 -2.65 -12.91
N GLY A 95 0.53 -1.96 -11.96
CA GLY A 95 1.94 -1.60 -11.97
C GLY A 95 2.85 -2.83 -12.04
N GLU A 96 2.54 -3.87 -11.25
CA GLU A 96 3.29 -5.14 -11.24
C GLU A 96 3.29 -5.77 -12.63
N TYR A 97 2.11 -5.83 -13.27
CA TYR A 97 1.97 -6.29 -14.64
C TYR A 97 2.79 -5.42 -15.63
N PHE A 98 2.73 -4.10 -15.52
CA PHE A 98 3.50 -3.22 -16.39
C PHE A 98 5.01 -3.35 -16.20
N HIS A 99 5.48 -3.55 -14.97
CA HIS A 99 6.89 -3.75 -14.67
C HIS A 99 7.39 -5.09 -15.19
N ALA A 100 6.65 -6.18 -14.96
CA ALA A 100 6.94 -7.48 -15.54
C ALA A 100 6.95 -7.43 -17.08
N ARG A 101 5.98 -6.75 -17.70
CA ARG A 101 5.96 -6.51 -19.15
C ARG A 101 7.16 -5.68 -19.62
N GLY A 102 7.62 -4.73 -18.83
CA GLY A 102 8.82 -3.94 -19.09
C GLY A 102 10.08 -4.80 -19.12
N VAL A 103 10.25 -5.70 -18.14
CA VAL A 103 11.34 -6.69 -18.12
C VAL A 103 11.28 -7.59 -19.36
N ALA A 104 10.09 -8.09 -19.72
CA ALA A 104 9.88 -8.95 -20.88
C ALA A 104 10.31 -8.29 -22.22
N ARG A 105 10.21 -6.95 -22.31
CA ARG A 105 10.50 -6.16 -23.51
C ARG A 105 11.96 -5.75 -23.66
N LYS A 106 12.80 -5.94 -22.64
CA LYS A 106 14.25 -5.72 -22.76
C LYS A 106 14.86 -6.77 -23.71
N PRO A 107 16.00 -6.50 -24.37
CA PRO A 107 16.69 -7.50 -25.19
C PRO A 107 16.90 -8.82 -24.44
N GLY A 108 16.58 -9.94 -25.08
CA GLY A 108 16.61 -11.27 -24.47
C GLY A 108 15.49 -11.57 -23.46
N GLY A 109 14.67 -10.58 -23.07
CA GLY A 109 13.51 -10.71 -22.22
C GLY A 109 13.78 -11.53 -20.96
N TRP A 110 12.84 -12.42 -20.61
CA TRP A 110 12.96 -13.30 -19.44
C TRP A 110 14.06 -14.35 -19.55
N ARG A 111 14.59 -14.65 -20.75
CA ARG A 111 15.72 -15.58 -20.89
C ARG A 111 17.00 -15.02 -20.26
N LEU A 112 17.09 -13.70 -20.14
CA LEU A 112 18.17 -12.99 -19.45
C LEU A 112 17.66 -12.34 -18.15
N ALA A 113 16.76 -13.00 -17.41
CA ALA A 113 16.15 -12.45 -16.19
C ALA A 113 17.17 -11.97 -15.15
N SER A 114 18.29 -12.69 -14.98
CA SER A 114 19.37 -12.29 -14.06
C SER A 114 19.96 -10.92 -14.37
N PHE A 115 19.95 -10.51 -15.64
CA PHE A 115 20.37 -9.18 -16.07
C PHE A 115 19.20 -8.20 -16.16
N ASN A 116 18.07 -8.63 -16.73
CA ASN A 116 16.95 -7.75 -17.06
C ASN A 116 16.07 -7.38 -15.87
N VAL A 117 16.01 -8.19 -14.80
CA VAL A 117 15.27 -7.84 -13.57
C VAL A 117 16.00 -6.73 -12.79
N PRO A 118 17.31 -6.82 -12.49
CA PRO A 118 18.00 -5.75 -11.74
C PRO A 118 18.19 -4.46 -12.54
N THR A 119 18.30 -4.55 -13.87
CA THR A 119 18.53 -3.39 -14.76
C THR A 119 17.25 -2.89 -15.43
N GLY A 120 16.10 -3.50 -15.13
CA GLY A 120 14.80 -3.16 -15.67
C GLY A 120 13.98 -2.30 -14.70
N PRO A 121 12.67 -2.12 -14.98
CA PRO A 121 11.75 -1.55 -14.00
C PRO A 121 11.76 -2.39 -12.71
N PRO A 122 11.72 -1.75 -11.53
CA PRO A 122 11.82 -2.46 -10.25
C PRO A 122 10.60 -3.35 -10.04
N ILE A 123 10.75 -4.66 -10.22
CA ILE A 123 9.59 -5.54 -10.33
C ILE A 123 8.78 -5.65 -9.03
N SER A 124 9.40 -5.57 -7.86
CA SER A 124 8.71 -5.76 -6.57
C SER A 124 8.02 -4.50 -6.02
N ALA A 125 8.37 -3.31 -6.52
CA ALA A 125 7.87 -2.06 -5.97
C ALA A 125 6.34 -1.89 -6.13
N PRO A 126 5.72 -2.21 -7.27
CA PRO A 126 4.26 -2.18 -7.40
C PRO A 126 3.55 -3.21 -6.53
N GLY A 127 4.14 -4.40 -6.34
CA GLY A 127 3.65 -5.39 -5.39
C GLY A 127 3.59 -4.87 -3.95
N LEU A 128 4.58 -4.08 -3.51
CA LEU A 128 4.53 -3.42 -2.20
C LEU A 128 3.36 -2.43 -2.09
N MET A 129 3.13 -1.63 -3.13
CA MET A 129 1.96 -0.75 -3.22
C MET A 129 0.65 -1.54 -3.10
N ALA A 130 0.56 -2.69 -3.77
CA ALA A 130 -0.60 -3.57 -3.67
C ALA A 130 -0.82 -4.08 -2.23
N MET A 131 0.26 -4.47 -1.54
CA MET A 131 0.19 -4.89 -0.13
C MET A 131 -0.29 -3.77 0.78
N VAL A 132 0.22 -2.54 0.62
CA VAL A 132 -0.22 -1.37 1.40
C VAL A 132 -1.71 -1.11 1.22
N GLY A 133 -2.21 -1.16 -0.02
CA GLY A 133 -3.65 -1.09 -0.28
C GLY A 133 -4.41 -2.26 0.38
N GLY A 134 -3.86 -3.47 0.35
CA GLY A 134 -4.41 -4.63 1.06
C GLY A 134 -4.58 -4.40 2.57
N LEU A 135 -3.60 -3.77 3.24
CA LEU A 135 -3.69 -3.42 4.66
C LEU A 135 -4.89 -2.51 4.95
N GLY A 136 -5.14 -1.51 4.11
CA GLY A 136 -6.26 -0.60 4.28
C GLY A 136 -7.63 -1.26 4.06
N VAL A 137 -7.71 -2.23 3.14
CA VAL A 137 -8.91 -3.07 2.99
C VAL A 137 -9.12 -3.94 4.24
N LEU A 138 -8.06 -4.57 4.75
CA LEU A 138 -8.12 -5.37 5.97
C LEU A 138 -8.52 -4.54 7.20
N ALA A 139 -8.10 -3.28 7.28
CA ALA A 139 -8.49 -2.36 8.36
C ALA A 139 -10.02 -2.24 8.45
N ALA A 140 -10.71 -2.19 7.31
CA ALA A 140 -12.16 -2.12 7.24
C ALA A 140 -12.87 -3.42 7.69
N LEU A 141 -12.19 -4.57 7.71
CA LEU A 141 -12.74 -5.84 8.18
C LEU A 141 -12.54 -6.04 9.70
N LEU A 142 -11.54 -5.37 10.28
CA LEU A 142 -11.17 -5.52 11.69
C LEU A 142 -12.07 -4.72 12.63
N ARG A 143 -11.93 -4.99 13.93
CA ARG A 143 -12.65 -4.27 14.98
C ARG A 143 -11.82 -3.07 15.42
N ARG A 144 -12.49 -2.09 15.98
CA ARG A 144 -11.83 -0.92 16.58
C ARG A 144 -11.23 -1.26 17.94
N GLU A 145 -10.03 -0.74 18.16
CA GLU A 145 -9.29 -0.76 19.43
C GLU A 145 -10.15 -0.23 20.57
N ARG A 146 -9.96 -0.80 21.77
CA ARG A 146 -10.52 -0.31 23.03
C ARG A 146 -9.42 -0.06 24.05
#